data_AF-A0A8T6UA93-F1
#
_entry.id   AF-A0A8T6UA93-F1
#
_cell.length_a   1.000
_cell.length_b   1.000
_cell.length_c   1.000
_cell.angle_alpha   90.00
_cell.angle_beta   90.00
_cell.angle_gamma   90.00
#
_symmetry.space_group_name_H-M   'P 1'
#
loop_
_entity.id
_entity.type
_entity.pdbx_description
1 polymer ?
#
loop_
_entity_poly.entity_id
_entity_poly.type
_entity_poly.pdbx_seq_one_letter_code
_entity_poly.pdbx_strand_id
1 'polypeptide(L)'
;AVRAPIYSHKLSLLGFWTLAFFYPGTGAHHYIFSAIPYWVQSVAIVLSILLFIPVWAVVYNIFATMKGRWHLLIESPAVKFLMLGTLFYLTTCFQ
;
A
#
# COMPACT_ATOMS: atom_id res chain seq x y z
N ALA A 1 -3.14 16.32 13.95
CA ALA A 1 -3.74 16.66 12.65
C ALA A 1 -5.17 16.12 12.53
N VAL A 2 -5.41 14.80 12.58
CA VAL A 2 -6.79 14.23 12.45
C VAL A 2 -7.47 13.87 13.78
N ARG A 3 -6.70 13.53 14.83
CA ARG A 3 -7.18 13.12 16.18
C ARG A 3 -8.30 12.04 16.12
N ALA A 4 -8.07 11.01 15.32
CA ALA A 4 -8.95 9.83 15.23
C ALA A 4 -8.11 8.56 15.38
N PRO A 5 -8.65 7.48 15.98
CA PRO A 5 -8.03 6.18 15.90
C PRO A 5 -8.03 5.70 14.43
N ILE A 6 -7.06 4.85 14.08
CA ILE A 6 -7.04 4.18 12.78
C ILE A 6 -8.31 3.35 12.63
N TYR A 7 -8.93 3.42 11.45
CA TYR A 7 -10.25 2.87 11.18
C TYR A 7 -10.40 1.38 11.51
N SER A 8 -9.48 0.53 11.05
CA SER A 8 -9.59 -0.93 11.22
C SER A 8 -8.26 -1.57 11.63
N HIS A 9 -8.22 -2.10 12.86
CA HIS A 9 -7.11 -2.90 13.35
C HIS A 9 -6.93 -4.21 12.57
N LYS A 10 -8.03 -4.87 12.19
CA LYS A 10 -7.98 -6.12 11.41
C LYS A 10 -7.36 -5.88 10.03
N LEU A 11 -7.66 -4.74 9.41
CA LEU A 11 -7.09 -4.37 8.12
C LEU A 11 -5.60 -4.04 8.25
N SER A 12 -5.18 -3.39 9.34
CA SER A 12 -3.76 -3.21 9.64
C SER A 12 -3.03 -4.55 9.80
N LEU A 13 -3.64 -5.52 10.48
CA LEU A 13 -3.07 -6.87 10.65
C LEU A 13 -2.91 -7.57 9.31
N LEU A 14 -3.94 -7.54 8.46
CA LEU A 14 -3.91 -8.11 7.12
C LEU A 14 -2.84 -7.44 6.26
N GLY A 15 -2.80 -6.10 6.23
CA GLY A 15 -1.80 -5.35 5.47
C GLY A 15 -0.37 -5.64 5.94
N PHE A 16 -0.14 -5.71 7.26
CA PHE A 16 1.16 -6.04 7.82
C PHE A 16 1.65 -7.43 7.39
N TRP A 17 0.85 -8.47 7.62
CA TRP A 17 1.29 -9.84 7.33
C TRP A 17 1.40 -10.10 5.83
N THR A 18 0.46 -9.63 5.02
CA THR A 18 0.54 -9.81 3.56
C THR A 18 1.75 -9.08 2.97
N LEU A 19 2.09 -7.89 3.46
CA LEU A 19 3.32 -7.21 3.07
C LEU A 19 4.56 -8.00 3.48
N ALA A 20 4.61 -8.47 4.73
CA ALA A 20 5.76 -9.22 5.26
C ALA A 20 6.03 -10.51 4.48
N PHE A 21 4.99 -11.20 4.01
CA PHE A 21 5.14 -12.45 3.25
C PHE A 21 5.34 -12.25 1.75
N PHE A 22 4.69 -11.26 1.13
CA PHE A 22 4.76 -11.10 -0.34
C PHE A 22 5.98 -10.29 -0.78
N TYR A 23 6.29 -9.19 -0.08
CA TYR A 23 7.31 -8.24 -0.52
C TYR A 23 8.72 -8.85 -0.69
N PRO A 24 9.21 -9.74 0.20
CA PRO A 24 10.55 -10.31 0.04
C PRO A 24 10.74 -11.11 -1.26
N GLY A 25 9.66 -11.67 -1.81
CA GLY A 25 9.72 -12.50 -3.01
C GLY A 25 9.59 -11.74 -4.34
N THR A 26 9.42 -10.42 -4.33
CA THR A 26 9.22 -9.66 -5.57
C THR A 26 10.51 -9.33 -6.32
N GLY A 27 11.69 -9.48 -5.70
CA GLY A 27 12.94 -8.97 -6.27
C GLY A 27 13.26 -9.42 -7.71
N ALA A 28 12.86 -10.64 -8.09
CA ALA A 28 13.10 -11.14 -9.45
C ALA A 28 12.25 -10.44 -10.53
N HIS A 29 11.29 -9.57 -10.17
CA HIS A 29 10.52 -8.77 -11.13
C HIS A 29 11.36 -7.70 -11.86
N HIS A 30 12.59 -7.44 -11.43
CA HIS A 30 13.54 -6.58 -12.15
C HIS A 30 14.29 -7.33 -13.25
N TYR A 31 14.16 -8.65 -13.28
CA TYR A 31 14.92 -9.57 -14.12
C TYR A 31 14.02 -10.34 -15.09
N ILE A 32 12.86 -9.76 -15.44
CA ILE A 32 11.94 -10.35 -16.41
C ILE A 32 12.60 -10.43 -17.78
N PHE A 33 12.49 -11.60 -18.42
CA PHE A 33 13.18 -11.95 -19.66
C PHE A 33 14.72 -11.96 -19.58
N SER A 34 15.28 -12.03 -18.38
CA SER A 34 16.73 -12.26 -18.19
C SER A 34 17.08 -13.74 -18.13
N ALA A 35 18.37 -14.04 -17.91
CA ALA A 35 18.91 -15.41 -17.84
C ALA A 35 18.51 -16.21 -16.58
N ILE A 36 17.78 -15.62 -15.62
CA ILE A 36 17.33 -16.35 -14.42
C ILE A 36 16.21 -17.36 -14.76
N PRO A 37 16.04 -18.44 -13.99
CA PRO A 37 15.02 -19.45 -14.28
C PRO A 37 13.60 -18.86 -14.39
N TYR A 38 12.85 -19.29 -15.40
CA TYR A 38 11.51 -18.75 -15.69
C TYR A 38 10.55 -18.85 -14.49
N TRP A 39 10.58 -19.97 -13.76
CA TRP A 39 9.72 -20.15 -12.60
C TRP A 39 9.97 -19.09 -11.49
N VAL A 40 11.21 -18.62 -11.33
CA VAL A 40 11.55 -17.56 -10.36
C VAL A 40 10.92 -16.24 -10.79
N GLN A 41 10.99 -15.94 -12.09
CA GLN A 41 10.33 -14.76 -12.67
C GLN A 41 8.82 -14.82 -12.48
N SER A 42 8.19 -15.96 -12.78
CA SER A 42 6.74 -16.15 -12.63
C SER A 42 6.28 -15.96 -11.18
N VAL A 43 7.01 -16.53 -10.20
CA VAL A 43 6.69 -16.35 -8.78
C VAL A 43 6.80 -14.89 -8.38
N ALA A 44 7.86 -14.18 -8.78
CA ALA A 44 8.02 -12.77 -8.45
C ALA A 44 6.95 -11.87 -9.09
N ILE A 45 6.50 -12.18 -10.32
CA ILE A 45 5.37 -11.49 -10.96
C ILE A 45 4.10 -11.68 -10.12
N VAL A 46 3.78 -12.92 -9.75
CA VAL A 46 2.58 -13.23 -8.96
C VAL A 46 2.64 -12.52 -7.60
N LEU A 47 3.77 -12.59 -6.90
CA LEU A 47 3.94 -11.91 -5.61
C LEU A 47 3.88 -10.37 -5.74
N SER A 48 4.36 -9.81 -6.85
CA SER A 48 4.23 -8.37 -7.13
C SER A 48 2.77 -7.96 -7.31
N ILE A 49 1.98 -8.75 -8.03
CA ILE A 49 0.54 -8.50 -8.17
C ILE A 49 -0.15 -8.64 -6.80
N LEU A 50 0.25 -9.62 -5.98
CA LEU A 50 -0.33 -9.79 -4.64
C LEU A 50 -0.03 -8.62 -3.69
N LEU A 51 0.98 -7.78 -3.96
CA LEU A 51 1.21 -6.55 -3.20
C LEU A 51 0.07 -5.52 -3.33
N PHE A 52 -0.84 -5.66 -4.28
CA PHE A 52 -2.07 -4.86 -4.27
C PHE A 52 -2.87 -5.03 -2.97
N ILE A 53 -2.84 -6.21 -2.34
CA ILE A 53 -3.57 -6.49 -1.10
C ILE A 53 -3.10 -5.56 0.05
N PRO A 54 -1.81 -5.55 0.44
CA PRO A 54 -1.34 -4.64 1.49
C PRO A 54 -1.45 -3.16 1.12
N VAL A 55 -1.26 -2.79 -0.15
CA VAL A 55 -1.39 -1.39 -0.62
C VAL A 55 -2.81 -0.88 -0.38
N TRP A 56 -3.81 -1.62 -0.86
CA TRP A 56 -5.22 -1.26 -0.65
C TRP A 56 -5.61 -1.30 0.82
N ALA A 57 -5.04 -2.22 1.61
CA ALA A 57 -5.26 -2.24 3.05
C ALA A 57 -4.82 -0.94 3.71
N VAL A 58 -3.63 -0.42 3.40
CA VAL A 58 -3.11 0.86 3.93
C VAL A 58 -3.96 2.04 3.44
N VAL A 59 -4.16 2.15 2.12
CA VAL A 59 -4.88 3.28 1.51
C VAL A 59 -6.30 3.36 2.06
N TYR A 60 -7.04 2.25 2.08
CA TYR A 60 -8.40 2.23 2.59
C TYR A 60 -8.43 2.60 4.08
N ASN A 61 -7.50 2.09 4.89
CA ASN A 61 -7.48 2.41 6.32
C ASN A 61 -7.27 3.90 6.59
N ILE A 62 -6.39 4.56 5.82
CA ILE A 62 -6.13 6.00 5.93
C ILE A 62 -7.37 6.80 5.47
N PHE A 63 -7.94 6.47 4.31
CA PHE A 63 -9.14 7.15 3.79
C PHE A 63 -10.35 6.98 4.72
N ALA A 64 -10.57 5.78 5.24
CA ALA A 64 -11.66 5.51 6.16
C ALA A 64 -11.46 6.20 7.52
N THR A 65 -10.21 6.40 7.96
CA THR A 65 -9.89 7.19 9.17
C THR A 65 -10.28 8.66 9.01
N MET A 66 -10.30 9.18 7.78
CA MET A 66 -10.73 10.54 7.45
C MET A 66 -12.25 10.72 7.35
N LYS A 67 -13.05 9.64 7.47
CA LYS A 67 -14.51 9.70 7.33
C LYS A 67 -15.12 10.71 8.31
N GLY A 68 -15.89 11.67 7.77
CA GLY A 68 -16.52 12.76 8.54
C GLY A 68 -15.58 13.91 8.90
N ARG A 69 -14.30 13.84 8.52
CA ARG A 69 -13.25 14.84 8.86
C ARG A 69 -12.57 15.44 7.64
N TRP A 70 -13.20 15.34 6.48
CA TRP A 70 -12.66 15.86 5.22
C TRP A 70 -12.46 17.38 5.22
N HIS A 71 -13.15 18.14 6.07
CA HIS A 71 -12.89 19.58 6.25
C HIS A 71 -11.44 19.87 6.68
N LEU A 72 -10.80 18.94 7.41
CA LEU A 72 -9.40 19.07 7.83
C LEU A 72 -8.41 19.08 6.67
N LEU A 73 -8.80 18.59 5.49
CA LEU A 73 -7.99 18.74 4.27
C LEU A 73 -7.81 20.21 3.90
N ILE A 74 -8.73 21.09 4.25
CA ILE A 74 -8.62 22.52 3.93
C ILE A 74 -7.83 23.22 5.04
N GLU A 75 -8.16 22.91 6.29
CA GLU A 75 -7.68 23.59 7.50
C GLU A 75 -6.26 23.19 7.93
N SER A 76 -5.86 21.94 7.71
CA SER A 76 -4.61 21.41 8.25
C SER A 76 -3.58 21.05 7.16
N PRO A 77 -2.44 21.75 7.09
CA PRO A 77 -1.36 21.40 6.17
C PRO A 77 -0.87 19.96 6.35
N ALA A 78 -0.78 19.48 7.59
CA ALA A 78 -0.35 18.11 7.87
C ALA A 78 -1.31 17.05 7.27
N VAL A 79 -2.63 17.31 7.28
CA VAL A 79 -3.61 16.41 6.64
C VAL A 79 -3.49 16.48 5.12
N LYS A 80 -3.25 17.67 4.54
CA LYS A 80 -2.97 17.81 3.10
C LYS A 80 -1.79 16.94 2.68
N PHE A 81 -0.67 17.04 3.39
CA PHE A 81 0.53 16.24 3.08
C PHE A 81 0.29 14.74 3.28
N LEU A 82 -0.40 14.33 4.35
CA LEU A 82 -0.75 12.93 4.57
C LEU A 82 -1.58 12.36 3.40
N MET A 83 -2.62 13.08 2.99
CA MET A 83 -3.52 12.62 1.93
C MET A 83 -2.84 12.64 0.55
N LEU A 84 -2.06 13.69 0.25
CA LEU A 84 -1.25 13.74 -0.97
C LEU A 84 -0.22 12.60 -1.01
N GLY A 85 0.48 12.36 0.10
CA GLY A 85 1.42 11.25 0.23
C GLY A 85 0.74 9.89 0.06
N THR A 86 -0.47 9.72 0.59
CA THR A 86 -1.26 8.48 0.42
C THR A 86 -1.67 8.27 -1.04
N LEU A 87 -2.03 9.35 -1.75
CA LEU A 87 -2.33 9.29 -3.19
C LEU A 87 -1.10 8.93 -4.01
N PHE A 88 0.05 9.57 -3.77
CA PHE A 88 1.29 9.23 -4.46
C PHE A 88 1.77 7.82 -4.13
N TYR A 89 1.63 7.37 -2.89
CA TYR A 89 1.88 5.98 -2.51
C TYR A 89 1.04 5.02 -3.36
N LEU A 90 -0.27 5.27 -3.49
CA LEU A 90 -1.14 4.44 -4.34
C LEU A 90 -0.69 4.47 -5.81
N THR A 91 -0.40 5.66 -6.35
CA THR A 91 0.04 5.81 -7.75
C THR A 91 1.34 5.06 -8.01
N THR A 92 2.33 5.18 -7.13
CA THR A 92 3.62 4.49 -7.25
C THR A 92 3.48 2.98 -7.07
N CYS A 93 2.59 2.51 -6.20
CA CYS A 93 2.36 1.08 -6.04
C CYS A 93 1.54 0.45 -7.18
N PHE A 94 0.83 1.26 -7.97
CA PHE A 94 0.12 0.80 -9.16
C PHE A 94 1.04 0.78 -10.40
N GLN A 95 1.99 1.71 -10.49
CA GLN A 95 2.97 1.84 -11.56
C GLN A 95 3.94 0.65 -11.61
#